data_AF-A0A1C6FAU7-F1
#
_entry.id   AF-A0A1C6FAU7-F1
#
_cell.length_a   1.000
_cell.length_b   1.000
_cell.length_c   1.000
_cell.angle_alpha   90.00
_cell.angle_beta   90.00
_cell.angle_gamma   90.00
#
_symmetry.space_group_name_H-M   'P 1'
#
loop_
_entity.id
_entity.type
_entity.pdbx_description
1 polymer ?
#
loop_
_entity_poly.entity_id
_entity_poly.type
_entity_poly.pdbx_seq_one_letter_code
_entity_poly.pdbx_strand_id
1 'polypeptide(L)'
;MSGLKKWMAIIMTSVTIMGNMAGQGIPVMGAENEAQEVISSGNIYVTETGAKERIVRVNEDGSFVTEPIEAISSYATNAPCEHPARYLEAVGKKTDFRTVGTAGICYKERLIISNKCNKCHRRGIKTYTPWTYCSKHSYPFLKKTCSICGYKK
;
A
#
# COMPACT_ATOMS: atom_id res chain seq x y z
N MET A 1 6.97 26.94 46.36
CA MET A 1 7.60 26.31 45.18
C MET A 1 6.50 25.79 44.29
N SER A 2 6.15 26.52 43.23
CA SER A 2 5.05 26.16 42.32
C SER A 2 5.22 26.84 40.97
N GLY A 3 5.45 26.02 39.94
CA GLY A 3 4.87 26.15 38.60
C GLY A 3 5.28 27.34 37.73
N LEU A 4 6.34 27.18 36.93
CA LEU A 4 6.54 27.97 35.72
C LEU A 4 6.08 27.15 34.50
N LYS A 5 4.96 27.56 33.90
CA LYS A 5 4.40 27.03 32.64
C LYS A 5 4.95 27.85 31.45
N LYS A 6 5.42 27.13 30.41
CA LYS A 6 5.68 27.56 29.01
C LYS A 6 6.75 28.68 28.90
N TRP A 7 7.67 28.69 27.95
CA TRP A 7 7.52 28.62 26.50
C TRP A 7 8.80 27.99 25.92
N MET A 8 8.67 27.00 25.03
CA MET A 8 9.75 26.69 24.08
C MET A 8 9.29 27.11 22.69
N ALA A 9 9.96 28.14 22.17
CA ALA A 9 9.87 28.57 20.79
C ALA A 9 10.47 27.47 19.91
N ILE A 10 9.64 26.88 19.05
CA ILE A 10 10.11 26.03 17.95
C ILE A 10 10.45 26.98 16.80
N ILE A 11 11.73 27.05 16.46
CA ILE A 11 12.26 27.77 15.32
C ILE A 11 11.65 27.15 14.07
N MET A 12 10.70 27.86 13.44
CA MET A 12 10.20 27.57 12.10
C MET A 12 11.29 27.95 11.09
N THR A 13 12.17 27.00 10.75
CA THR A 13 12.95 27.11 9.52
C THR A 13 12.04 26.80 8.35
N SER A 14 11.52 27.86 7.75
CA SER A 14 10.83 27.86 6.46
C SER A 14 11.74 27.23 5.39
N VAL A 15 11.37 26.07 4.86
CA VAL A 15 11.97 25.55 3.63
C VAL A 15 11.21 26.17 2.46
N THR A 16 11.89 27.08 1.78
CA THR A 16 11.47 27.67 0.51
C THR A 16 11.37 26.55 -0.54
N ILE A 17 10.16 26.26 -1.03
CA ILE A 17 9.96 25.41 -2.21
C ILE A 17 10.25 26.29 -3.44
N MET A 18 11.51 26.26 -3.92
CA MET A 18 11.82 26.61 -5.30
C MET A 18 11.87 25.33 -6.13
N GLY A 19 11.17 25.37 -7.26
CA GLY A 19 10.83 24.20 -8.04
C GLY A 19 12.03 23.43 -8.61
N ASN A 20 11.79 22.13 -8.81
CA ASN A 20 12.05 21.49 -10.10
C ASN A 20 11.15 20.25 -10.21
N MET A 21 10.29 20.26 -11.23
CA MET A 21 9.51 19.10 -11.64
C MET A 21 10.43 18.10 -12.35
N ALA A 22 10.88 17.06 -11.64
CA ALA A 22 11.40 15.84 -12.25
C ALA A 22 11.41 14.71 -11.21
N GLY A 23 10.49 13.76 -11.38
CA GLY A 23 10.54 12.39 -10.83
C GLY A 23 11.11 12.21 -9.43
N GLN A 24 10.29 12.41 -8.40
CA GLN A 24 10.59 11.93 -7.05
C GLN A 24 9.34 11.26 -6.47
N GLY A 25 9.46 9.97 -6.19
CA GLY A 25 8.41 9.20 -5.49
C GLY A 25 8.15 9.80 -4.12
N ILE A 26 6.90 9.75 -3.69
CA ILE A 26 6.46 10.25 -2.38
C ILE A 26 6.91 9.27 -1.30
N PRO A 27 7.77 9.65 -0.34
CA PRO A 27 8.04 8.82 0.82
C PRO A 27 6.90 8.98 1.83
N VAL A 28 6.17 7.90 2.09
CA VAL A 28 5.26 7.81 3.23
C VAL A 28 6.08 7.38 4.44
N MET A 29 6.21 8.25 5.45
CA MET A 29 6.90 7.95 6.71
C MET A 29 6.08 6.95 7.53
N GLY A 30 6.66 5.79 7.82
CA GLY A 30 6.15 4.78 8.74
C GLY A 30 7.31 3.96 9.31
N ALA A 31 7.35 3.89 10.64
CA ALA A 31 8.41 3.36 11.50
C ALA A 31 9.04 2.00 11.09
N GLU A 32 10.37 1.99 11.14
CA GLU A 32 11.33 0.92 11.40
C GLU A 32 10.98 -0.57 11.12
N ASN A 33 11.74 -1.13 10.16
CA ASN A 33 12.11 -2.55 10.02
C ASN A 33 11.07 -3.58 9.58
N GLU A 34 10.10 -3.17 8.77
CA GLU A 34 9.54 -4.07 7.76
C GLU A 34 10.23 -3.73 6.44
N ALA A 35 10.59 -4.74 5.63
CA ALA A 35 10.99 -4.50 4.25
C ALA A 35 9.85 -3.69 3.63
N GLN A 36 10.02 -2.36 3.57
CA GLN A 36 9.19 -1.46 2.82
C GLN A 36 9.16 -2.14 1.45
N GLU A 37 8.00 -2.67 1.04
CA GLU A 37 7.86 -3.19 -0.32
C GLU A 37 8.12 -1.97 -1.18
N VAL A 38 9.39 -1.84 -1.56
CA VAL A 38 9.91 -0.67 -2.24
C VAL A 38 9.05 -0.64 -3.48
N ILE A 39 8.33 0.47 -3.65
CA ILE A 39 7.72 0.84 -4.93
C ILE A 39 8.92 1.12 -5.85
N SER A 40 9.66 0.07 -6.18
CA SER A 40 11.00 0.14 -6.72
C SER A 40 10.85 0.17 -8.23
N SER A 41 11.42 1.21 -8.81
CA SER A 41 11.53 1.37 -10.27
C SER A 41 10.22 1.76 -10.94
N GLY A 42 9.82 3.02 -10.78
CA GLY A 42 8.87 3.71 -11.67
C GLY A 42 7.53 3.01 -11.87
N ASN A 43 6.50 3.41 -11.13
CA ASN A 43 5.11 3.04 -11.40
C ASN A 43 4.84 1.52 -11.60
N ILE A 44 5.69 0.59 -11.14
CA ILE A 44 5.46 -0.86 -11.26
C ILE A 44 5.26 -1.45 -9.86
N TYR A 45 4.18 -2.20 -9.71
CA TYR A 45 3.86 -3.03 -8.56
C TYR A 45 4.09 -4.49 -8.93
N VAL A 46 4.91 -5.19 -8.15
CA VAL A 46 5.08 -6.65 -8.28
C VAL A 46 4.19 -7.30 -7.23
N THR A 47 3.19 -8.05 -7.69
CA THR A 47 2.31 -8.79 -6.80
C THR A 47 3.05 -9.94 -6.13
N GLU A 48 2.40 -10.50 -5.13
CA GLU A 48 2.80 -11.67 -4.36
C GLU A 48 2.99 -12.91 -5.23
N THR A 49 2.21 -13.01 -6.29
CA THR A 49 2.31 -14.08 -7.28
C THR A 49 3.41 -13.81 -8.31
N GLY A 50 4.17 -12.73 -8.16
CA GLY A 50 5.19 -12.28 -9.11
C GLY A 50 4.62 -11.58 -10.35
N ALA A 51 3.32 -11.30 -10.41
CA ALA A 51 2.74 -10.58 -11.53
C ALA A 51 3.18 -9.12 -11.49
N LYS A 52 3.45 -8.54 -12.66
CA LYS A 52 3.82 -7.12 -12.76
C LYS A 52 2.60 -6.32 -13.18
N GLU A 53 2.34 -5.26 -12.44
CA GLU A 53 1.25 -4.33 -12.66
C GLU A 53 1.79 -2.92 -12.68
N ARG A 54 1.16 -2.02 -13.42
CA ARG A 54 1.51 -0.61 -13.43
C ARG A 54 0.65 0.14 -12.43
N ILE A 55 1.25 0.83 -11.49
CA ILE A 55 0.58 1.79 -10.61
C ILE A 55 0.17 2.99 -11.45
N VAL A 56 -1.14 3.27 -11.49
CA VAL A 56 -1.72 4.42 -12.20
C VAL A 56 -2.19 5.51 -11.25
N ARG A 57 -2.29 5.20 -9.94
CA ARG A 57 -2.68 6.15 -8.90
C ARG A 57 -2.30 5.66 -7.52
N VAL A 58 -1.94 6.59 -6.66
CA VAL A 58 -1.88 6.40 -5.21
C VAL A 58 -2.81 7.43 -4.58
N ASN A 59 -3.67 6.99 -3.68
CA ASN A 59 -4.62 7.84 -2.97
C ASN A 59 -4.04 8.26 -1.61
N GLU A 60 -4.60 9.31 -1.02
CA GLU A 60 -4.13 9.87 0.28
C GLU A 60 -4.22 8.87 1.43
N ASP A 61 -5.20 7.96 1.39
CA ASP A 61 -5.40 6.91 2.39
C ASP A 61 -4.39 5.74 2.26
N GLY A 62 -3.45 5.83 1.32
CA GLY A 62 -2.46 4.79 1.02
C GLY A 62 -2.99 3.64 0.15
N SER A 63 -4.28 3.67 -0.24
CA SER A 63 -4.77 2.77 -1.28
C SER A 63 -4.19 3.16 -2.65
N PHE A 64 -4.07 2.19 -3.55
CA PHE A 64 -3.51 2.45 -4.87
C PHE A 64 -4.23 1.66 -5.95
N VAL A 65 -4.19 2.20 -7.17
CA VAL A 65 -4.82 1.62 -8.35
C VAL A 65 -3.74 1.16 -9.31
N THR A 66 -3.89 -0.05 -9.84
CA THR A 66 -3.01 -0.63 -10.84
C THR A 66 -3.77 -1.05 -12.09
N GLU A 67 -3.04 -1.18 -13.19
CA GLU A 67 -3.48 -1.87 -14.40
C GLU A 67 -2.48 -3.00 -14.74
N PRO A 68 -2.92 -4.11 -15.37
CA PRO A 68 -2.04 -5.22 -15.68
C PRO A 68 -1.00 -4.82 -16.74
N ILE A 69 0.23 -5.35 -16.60
CA ILE A 69 1.24 -5.26 -17.66
C ILE A 69 1.22 -6.57 -18.43
N GLU A 70 0.54 -6.59 -19.59
CA GLU A 70 0.46 -7.78 -20.43
C GLU A 70 1.79 -8.11 -21.11
N ALA A 71 2.53 -7.08 -21.53
CA ALA A 71 3.88 -7.21 -22.06
C ALA A 71 4.73 -6.00 -21.65
N ILE A 72 5.99 -6.23 -21.28
CA ILE A 72 6.93 -5.16 -20.92
C ILE A 72 7.13 -4.19 -22.12
N SER A 73 7.11 -4.72 -23.34
CA SER A 73 7.16 -3.90 -24.57
C SER A 73 5.97 -2.93 -24.69
N SER A 74 4.80 -3.31 -24.18
CA SER A 74 3.59 -2.50 -24.21
C SER A 74 3.51 -1.45 -23.10
N TYR A 75 4.32 -1.59 -22.04
CA TYR A 75 4.34 -0.67 -20.90
C TYR A 75 4.72 0.76 -21.32
N ALA A 76 5.68 0.91 -22.24
CA ALA A 76 6.16 2.20 -22.70
C ALA A 76 5.20 2.88 -23.70
N THR A 77 4.40 2.10 -24.42
CA THR A 77 3.57 2.59 -25.54
C THR A 77 2.10 2.76 -25.16
N ASN A 78 1.60 2.00 -24.19
CA ASN A 78 0.22 2.12 -23.73
C ASN A 78 0.08 3.26 -22.73
N ALA A 79 -0.67 4.29 -23.09
CA ALA A 79 -1.07 5.34 -22.16
C ALA A 79 -1.80 4.71 -20.96
N PRO A 80 -1.54 5.07 -19.70
CA PRO A 80 -2.20 4.48 -18.54
C PRO A 80 -3.67 4.87 -18.44
N CYS A 81 -4.45 4.11 -17.67
CA CYS A 81 -5.82 4.49 -17.34
C CYS A 81 -5.84 5.55 -16.23
N GLU A 82 -5.70 6.82 -16.62
CA GLU A 82 -5.64 7.96 -15.67
C GLU A 82 -7.03 8.49 -15.27
N HIS A 83 -8.12 7.85 -15.73
CA HIS A 83 -9.48 8.29 -15.46
C HIS A 83 -9.82 8.30 -13.96
N PRO A 84 -10.49 9.34 -13.43
CA PRO A 84 -10.89 9.42 -12.02
C PRO A 84 -11.65 8.19 -11.51
N ALA A 85 -11.54 7.90 -10.21
CA ALA A 85 -12.16 6.73 -9.57
C ALA A 85 -13.68 6.61 -9.81
N ARG A 86 -14.39 7.73 -10.04
CA ARG A 86 -15.82 7.73 -10.43
C ARG A 86 -16.14 6.98 -11.72
N TYR A 87 -15.14 6.73 -12.58
CA TYR A 87 -15.29 5.93 -13.79
C TYR A 87 -14.89 4.47 -13.61
N LEU A 88 -14.41 4.09 -12.42
CA LEU A 88 -14.12 2.70 -12.10
C LEU A 88 -15.38 2.03 -11.54
N GLU A 89 -15.80 0.96 -12.21
CA GLU A 89 -16.88 0.11 -11.75
C GLU A 89 -16.28 -1.18 -11.18
N ALA A 90 -16.62 -1.46 -9.91
CA ALA A 90 -16.19 -2.68 -9.25
C ALA A 90 -16.89 -3.90 -9.88
N VAL A 91 -16.10 -4.85 -10.36
CA VAL A 91 -16.56 -6.11 -10.97
C VAL A 91 -16.28 -7.32 -10.09
N GLY A 92 -15.43 -7.18 -9.06
CA GLY A 92 -15.12 -8.25 -8.13
C GLY A 92 -14.35 -7.75 -6.92
N LYS A 93 -14.36 -8.55 -5.85
CA LYS A 93 -13.64 -8.27 -4.61
C LYS A 93 -12.98 -9.55 -4.11
N LYS A 94 -11.76 -9.42 -3.60
CA LYS A 94 -11.02 -10.50 -2.93
C LYS A 94 -10.28 -9.91 -1.74
N THR A 95 -10.32 -10.59 -0.60
CA THR A 95 -9.41 -10.30 0.50
C THR A 95 -8.12 -11.09 0.31
N ASP A 96 -7.00 -10.40 0.40
CA ASP A 96 -5.67 -10.99 0.40
C ASP A 96 -5.17 -11.06 1.84
N PHE A 97 -4.50 -12.15 2.19
CA PHE A 97 -4.12 -12.49 3.57
C PHE A 97 -2.69 -12.99 3.59
N ARG A 98 -1.89 -12.50 4.55
CA ARG A 98 -0.52 -12.97 4.78
C ARG A 98 -0.21 -13.15 6.26
N THR A 99 0.42 -14.25 6.61
CA THR A 99 1.00 -14.44 7.94
C THR A 99 2.20 -13.52 8.12
N VAL A 100 2.37 -12.99 9.33
CA VAL A 100 3.53 -12.16 9.73
C VAL A 100 4.31 -12.90 10.81
N GLY A 101 3.63 -13.34 11.88
CA GLY A 101 4.21 -14.26 12.86
C GLY A 101 5.26 -13.64 13.78
N THR A 102 5.19 -12.34 14.07
CA THR A 102 6.00 -11.71 15.12
C THR A 102 5.27 -11.78 16.46
N ALA A 103 5.91 -11.30 17.54
CA ALA A 103 5.29 -11.27 18.86
C ALA A 103 4.06 -10.36 18.95
N GLY A 104 4.05 -9.27 18.18
CA GLY A 104 2.99 -8.26 18.19
C GLY A 104 2.01 -8.36 17.01
N ILE A 105 2.31 -9.16 15.99
CA ILE A 105 1.54 -9.23 14.75
C ILE A 105 1.42 -10.68 14.29
N CYS A 106 0.17 -11.15 14.19
CA CYS A 106 -0.15 -12.49 13.73
C CYS A 106 -0.16 -12.54 12.20
N TYR A 107 -0.97 -11.69 11.56
CA TYR A 107 -1.14 -11.64 10.12
C TYR A 107 -1.49 -10.22 9.66
N LYS A 108 -1.47 -10.00 8.35
CA LYS A 108 -2.00 -8.80 7.71
C LYS A 108 -2.94 -9.18 6.58
N GLU A 109 -3.92 -8.33 6.32
CA GLU A 109 -4.89 -8.51 5.24
C GLU A 109 -5.14 -7.21 4.49
N ARG A 110 -5.62 -7.30 3.26
CA ARG A 110 -6.07 -6.14 2.47
C ARG A 110 -7.18 -6.54 1.52
N LEU A 111 -7.99 -5.58 1.12
CA LEU A 111 -9.00 -5.77 0.08
C LEU A 111 -8.40 -5.42 -1.28
N ILE A 112 -8.63 -6.31 -2.25
CA ILE A 112 -8.37 -6.10 -3.66
C ILE A 112 -9.71 -6.02 -4.38
N ILE A 113 -9.96 -4.88 -5.04
CA ILE A 113 -11.15 -4.66 -5.85
C ILE A 113 -10.74 -4.75 -7.30
N SER A 114 -11.29 -5.70 -8.04
CA SER A 114 -11.18 -5.75 -9.50
C SER A 114 -12.17 -4.77 -10.11
N ASN A 115 -11.71 -3.94 -11.02
CA ASN A 115 -12.48 -2.88 -11.67
C ASN A 115 -12.41 -2.99 -13.19
N LYS A 116 -13.41 -2.41 -13.85
CA LYS A 116 -13.33 -1.95 -15.24
C LYS A 116 -13.46 -0.43 -15.28
N CYS A 117 -12.84 0.22 -16.25
CA CYS A 117 -13.06 1.65 -16.49
C CYS A 117 -14.19 1.83 -17.50
N ASN A 118 -15.26 2.53 -17.12
CA ASN A 118 -16.39 2.79 -18.01
C ASN A 118 -16.11 3.85 -19.09
N LYS A 119 -14.98 4.57 -18.99
CA LYS A 119 -14.59 5.59 -19.98
C LYS A 119 -13.66 5.06 -21.08
N CYS A 120 -12.72 4.17 -20.77
CA CYS A 120 -11.82 3.55 -21.76
C CYS A 120 -12.02 2.04 -21.92
N HIS A 121 -13.02 1.46 -21.26
CA HIS A 121 -13.38 0.04 -21.30
C HIS A 121 -12.27 -0.95 -20.90
N ARG A 122 -11.16 -0.47 -20.34
CA ARG A 122 -10.10 -1.34 -19.81
C ARG A 122 -10.61 -2.18 -18.65
N ARG A 123 -10.12 -3.41 -18.61
CA ARG A 123 -10.43 -4.41 -17.58
C ARG A 123 -9.16 -4.80 -16.86
N GLY A 124 -9.32 -5.50 -15.73
CA GLY A 124 -8.18 -5.96 -14.92
C GLY A 124 -7.55 -4.87 -14.07
N ILE A 125 -8.11 -3.66 -14.04
CA ILE A 125 -7.70 -2.59 -13.14
C ILE A 125 -7.96 -3.06 -11.71
N LYS A 126 -6.98 -2.93 -10.81
CA LYS A 126 -7.15 -3.34 -9.42
C LYS A 126 -6.99 -2.15 -8.48
N THR A 127 -7.83 -2.06 -7.47
CA THR A 127 -7.63 -1.16 -6.33
C THR A 127 -7.22 -1.99 -5.14
N TYR A 128 -6.08 -1.64 -4.55
CA TYR A 128 -5.55 -2.26 -3.35
C TYR A 128 -5.75 -1.33 -2.16
N THR A 129 -6.40 -1.79 -1.10
CA THR A 129 -6.38 -1.06 0.17
C THR A 129 -5.02 -1.20 0.84
N PRO A 130 -4.69 -0.32 1.80
CA PRO A 130 -3.57 -0.55 2.70
C PRO A 130 -3.69 -1.90 3.40
N TRP A 131 -2.55 -2.42 3.85
CA TRP A 131 -2.52 -3.58 4.73
C TRP A 131 -3.07 -3.21 6.12
N THR A 132 -4.03 -3.99 6.59
CA THR A 132 -4.51 -3.98 7.97
C THR A 132 -3.81 -5.09 8.72
N TYR A 133 -3.16 -4.74 9.84
CA TYR A 133 -2.40 -5.68 10.66
C TYR A 133 -3.25 -6.19 11.82
N CYS A 134 -3.23 -7.51 12.04
CA CYS A 134 -3.94 -8.15 13.13
C CYS A 134 -2.95 -8.73 14.14
N SER A 135 -2.99 -8.18 15.36
CA SER A 135 -2.15 -8.61 16.49
C SER A 135 -2.68 -9.85 17.22
N LYS A 136 -3.88 -10.33 16.88
CA LYS A 136 -4.51 -11.43 17.61
C LYS A 136 -3.95 -12.78 17.16
N HIS A 137 -3.09 -13.36 17.97
CA HIS A 137 -2.68 -14.76 17.83
C HIS A 137 -3.81 -15.70 18.30
N SER A 138 -3.99 -16.81 17.58
CA SER A 138 -4.95 -17.86 17.91
C SER A 138 -4.20 -19.07 18.46
N TYR A 139 -4.32 -19.33 19.75
CA TYR A 139 -3.69 -20.48 20.40
C TYR A 139 -4.75 -21.54 20.73
N PRO A 140 -4.69 -22.72 20.11
CA PRO A 140 -5.53 -23.85 20.52
C PRO A 140 -5.27 -24.24 21.98
N PHE A 141 -6.27 -24.86 22.62
CA PHE A 141 -6.17 -25.30 24.01
C PHE A 141 -4.89 -26.13 24.23
N LEU A 142 -4.10 -25.75 25.24
CA LEU A 142 -2.80 -26.34 25.61
C LEU A 142 -1.64 -26.20 24.60
N LYS A 143 -1.82 -25.56 23.44
CA LYS A 143 -0.73 -25.30 22.49
C LYS A 143 -0.06 -23.94 22.75
N LYS A 144 1.27 -23.91 22.66
CA LYS A 144 2.07 -22.66 22.70
C LYS A 144 2.30 -22.05 21.32
N THR A 145 1.85 -22.72 20.26
CA THR A 145 2.03 -22.30 18.86
C THR A 145 0.72 -21.74 18.32
N CYS A 146 0.78 -20.57 17.69
CA CYS A 146 -0.35 -19.95 17.02
C CYS A 146 -0.79 -20.80 15.82
N SER A 147 -2.09 -21.10 15.70
CA SER A 147 -2.65 -21.90 14.60
C SER A 147 -2.71 -21.16 13.27
N ILE A 148 -2.60 -19.83 13.28
CA ILE A 148 -2.65 -19.00 12.07
C ILE A 148 -1.25 -18.78 11.52
N CYS A 149 -0.34 -18.25 12.35
CA CYS A 149 0.98 -17.79 11.90
C CYS A 149 2.15 -18.63 12.40
N GLY A 150 1.92 -19.64 13.25
CA GLY A 150 2.99 -20.50 13.77
C GLY A 150 3.85 -19.87 14.89
N TYR A 151 3.61 -18.62 15.28
CA TYR A 151 4.35 -17.96 16.35
C TYR A 151 4.24 -18.71 17.69
N LYS A 152 5.36 -18.85 18.42
CA LYS A 152 5.43 -19.50 19.73
C LYS A 152 5.53 -18.46 20.84
N LYS A 153 4.64 -18.56 21.84
CA LYS A 153 4.68 -17.74 23.05
C LYS A 153 5.73 -18.21 24.05
#